data_AF-A0A6N0BKZ6-F1
#
_entry.id   AF-A0A6N0BKZ6-F1
#
_cell.length_a   1.000
_cell.length_b   1.000
_cell.length_c   1.000
_cell.angle_alpha   90.00
_cell.angle_beta   90.00
_cell.angle_gamma   90.00
#
_symmetry.space_group_name_H-M   'P 1'
#
loop_
_entity.id
_entity.type
_entity.pdbx_description
1 polymer ?
#
loop_
_entity_poly.entity_id
_entity_poly.type
_entity_poly.pdbx_seq_one_letter_code
_entity_poly.pdbx_strand_id
1 'polypeptide(L)'
;MNPQQALSLKDLQTRYPYQFNEPELGIAMAKGWVVVFAQLCADVDQVLGQDKRGFHWSQVKEKFGSARFYFQFEGRKPDLRLDIQMPGGVLSQVVPFERRIRTDRDRSFEQVNTEIGRLALRAEVATKHVCLVCGKEASQDVGTGYVLVLCPEHQAQRQQPEGLPPFWETLRENKDGEV
;
A
#
# COMPACT_ATOMS: atom_id res chain seq x y z
N MET A 1 -32.46 -4.10 -3.31
CA MET A 1 -31.14 -4.47 -2.77
C MET A 1 -30.11 -3.87 -3.72
N ASN A 2 -29.27 -2.96 -3.22
CA ASN A 2 -28.46 -2.05 -4.03
C ASN A 2 -27.13 -2.72 -4.40
N PRO A 3 -26.82 -3.00 -5.68
CA PRO A 3 -25.55 -3.57 -6.07
C PRO A 3 -24.50 -2.45 -6.14
N GLN A 4 -23.32 -2.70 -5.55
CA GLN A 4 -22.14 -1.80 -5.49
C GLN A 4 -22.17 -0.72 -4.40
N GLN A 5 -22.01 -1.13 -3.14
CA GLN A 5 -21.13 -0.33 -2.27
C GLN A 5 -19.70 -0.57 -2.74
N ALA A 6 -19.04 0.50 -3.23
CA ALA A 6 -17.62 0.44 -3.57
C ALA A 6 -16.82 0.12 -2.31
N LEU A 7 -15.91 -0.83 -2.40
CA LEU A 7 -15.03 -1.24 -1.31
C LEU A 7 -14.20 -0.03 -0.86
N SER A 8 -14.20 0.28 0.43
CA SER A 8 -13.47 1.41 1.03
C SER A 8 -12.39 0.95 2.02
N LEU A 9 -11.47 1.85 2.37
CA LEU A 9 -10.50 1.59 3.44
C LEU A 9 -11.17 1.26 4.79
N LYS A 10 -12.32 1.86 5.07
CA LYS A 10 -13.08 1.62 6.31
C LYS A 10 -13.66 0.20 6.35
N ASP A 11 -14.08 -0.33 5.21
CA ASP A 11 -14.55 -1.72 5.11
C ASP A 11 -13.40 -2.69 5.37
N LEU A 12 -12.20 -2.39 4.85
CA LEU A 12 -10.99 -3.18 5.13
C LEU A 12 -10.59 -3.12 6.60
N GLN A 13 -10.66 -1.95 7.22
CA GLN A 13 -10.42 -1.80 8.66
C GLN A 13 -11.42 -2.60 9.49
N THR A 14 -12.69 -2.61 9.10
CA THR A 14 -13.73 -3.40 9.77
C THR A 14 -13.48 -4.90 9.62
N ARG A 15 -13.03 -5.34 8.43
CA ARG A 15 -12.80 -6.75 8.11
C ARG A 15 -11.52 -7.31 8.71
N TYR A 16 -10.46 -6.51 8.76
CA TYR A 16 -9.12 -6.92 9.21
C TYR A 16 -8.57 -5.97 10.28
N PRO A 17 -9.27 -5.74 11.41
CA PRO A 17 -8.95 -4.67 12.35
C PRO A 17 -7.50 -4.70 12.85
N TYR A 18 -6.94 -5.90 13.07
CA TYR A 18 -5.56 -6.06 13.52
C TYR A 18 -4.53 -5.48 12.53
N GLN A 19 -4.82 -5.49 11.22
CA GLN A 19 -3.92 -4.93 10.20
C GLN A 19 -3.85 -3.40 10.25
N PHE A 20 -4.78 -2.74 10.95
CA PHE A 20 -4.91 -1.29 11.01
C PHE A 20 -4.73 -0.74 12.43
N ASN A 21 -4.13 -1.53 13.33
CA ASN A 21 -3.78 -1.07 14.66
C ASN A 21 -2.71 0.03 14.56
N GLU A 22 -3.06 1.23 15.03
CA GLU A 22 -2.19 2.41 15.16
C GLU A 22 -1.22 2.69 14.01
N PRO A 23 -1.68 3.20 12.85
CA PRO A 23 -0.77 3.57 11.77
C PRO A 23 0.11 4.76 12.20
N GLU A 24 1.37 4.49 12.54
CA GLU A 24 2.34 5.49 13.01
C GLU A 24 2.46 6.68 12.05
N LEU A 25 2.45 6.41 10.74
CA LEU A 25 2.71 7.38 9.67
C LEU A 25 1.55 7.57 8.69
N GLY A 26 0.36 7.04 9.03
CA GLY A 26 -0.87 7.17 8.24
C GLY A 26 -0.98 6.20 7.05
N ILE A 27 -2.22 5.93 6.66
CA ILE A 27 -2.57 5.11 5.49
C ILE A 27 -3.32 6.04 4.54
N ALA A 28 -2.67 6.42 3.44
CA ALA A 28 -3.26 7.18 2.35
C ALA A 28 -3.28 6.31 1.09
N MET A 29 -4.48 6.05 0.57
CA MET A 29 -4.71 5.15 -0.55
C MET A 29 -5.45 5.86 -1.66
N ALA A 30 -5.05 5.62 -2.90
CA ALA A 30 -5.86 6.06 -4.03
C ALA A 30 -7.08 5.13 -4.18
N LYS A 31 -8.28 5.68 -4.40
CA LYS A 31 -9.54 4.93 -4.53
C LYS A 31 -9.44 3.77 -5.51
N GLY A 32 -8.81 4.00 -6.65
CA GLY A 32 -8.60 2.98 -7.68
C GLY A 32 -7.68 1.82 -7.26
N TRP A 33 -6.88 2.00 -6.20
CA TRP A 33 -6.00 0.96 -5.66
C TRP A 33 -6.61 0.17 -4.51
N VAL A 34 -7.76 0.58 -3.98
CA VAL A 34 -8.39 -0.10 -2.83
C VAL A 34 -8.65 -1.57 -3.11
N VAL A 35 -9.03 -1.95 -4.34
CA VAL A 35 -9.22 -3.36 -4.71
C VAL A 35 -7.92 -4.16 -4.63
N VAL A 36 -6.81 -3.60 -5.09
CA VAL A 36 -5.48 -4.24 -5.00
C VAL A 36 -5.08 -4.38 -3.54
N PHE A 37 -5.28 -3.33 -2.74
CA PHE A 37 -4.96 -3.36 -1.32
C PHE A 37 -5.84 -4.32 -0.52
N ALA A 38 -7.12 -4.45 -0.89
CA ALA A 38 -8.02 -5.42 -0.30
C ALA A 38 -7.58 -6.86 -0.53
N GLN A 39 -7.14 -7.18 -1.74
CA GLN A 39 -6.57 -8.49 -2.05
C GLN A 39 -5.29 -8.73 -1.24
N LEU A 40 -4.43 -7.72 -1.13
CA LEU A 40 -3.23 -7.81 -0.28
C LEU A 40 -3.59 -8.07 1.19
N CYS A 41 -4.59 -7.38 1.75
CA CYS A 41 -5.06 -7.61 3.11
C CYS A 41 -5.55 -9.06 3.30
N ALA A 42 -6.29 -9.60 2.33
CA ALA A 42 -6.78 -10.97 2.37
C ALA A 42 -5.65 -12.00 2.26
N ASP A 43 -4.69 -11.80 1.35
CA ASP A 43 -3.54 -12.68 1.18
C ASP A 43 -2.69 -12.71 2.46
N VAL A 44 -2.46 -11.56 3.08
CA VAL A 44 -1.73 -11.45 4.35
C VAL A 44 -2.48 -12.15 5.49
N ASP A 45 -3.79 -11.98 5.57
CA ASP A 45 -4.63 -12.66 6.56
C ASP A 45 -4.53 -14.18 6.46
N GLN A 46 -4.50 -14.70 5.22
CA GLN A 46 -4.31 -16.11 4.94
C GLN A 46 -2.92 -16.61 5.35
N VAL A 47 -1.85 -15.87 5.03
CA VAL A 47 -0.46 -16.25 5.40
C VAL A 47 -0.27 -16.29 6.92
N LEU A 48 -0.87 -15.34 7.64
CA LEU A 48 -0.77 -15.29 9.11
C LEU A 48 -1.61 -16.38 9.79
N GLY A 49 -2.73 -16.78 9.18
CA GLY A 49 -3.63 -17.76 9.78
C GLY A 49 -4.16 -17.27 11.13
N GLN A 50 -4.15 -18.12 12.16
CA GLN A 50 -4.63 -17.76 13.49
C GLN A 50 -3.63 -16.91 14.30
N ASP A 51 -2.33 -17.09 14.07
CA ASP A 51 -1.28 -16.31 14.75
C ASP A 51 -0.97 -15.04 13.96
N LYS A 52 -1.62 -13.93 14.34
CA LYS A 52 -1.45 -12.63 13.66
C LYS A 52 -0.09 -11.98 13.93
N ARG A 53 0.67 -12.45 14.93
CA ARG A 53 2.03 -11.99 15.25
C ARG A 53 2.16 -10.47 15.48
N GLY A 54 1.06 -9.80 15.85
CA GLY A 54 1.01 -8.35 15.97
C GLY A 54 1.26 -7.60 14.65
N PHE A 55 1.01 -8.25 13.50
CA PHE A 55 1.12 -7.63 12.18
C PHE A 55 0.20 -6.42 12.06
N HIS A 56 0.70 -5.32 11.50
CA HIS A 56 -0.09 -4.18 11.09
C HIS A 56 0.59 -3.37 9.98
N TRP A 57 -0.21 -2.66 9.18
CA TRP A 57 0.27 -1.68 8.22
C TRP A 57 0.72 -0.42 8.95
N SER A 58 2.00 -0.07 8.82
CA SER A 58 2.57 1.12 9.47
C SER A 58 2.48 2.36 8.60
N GLN A 59 2.53 2.18 7.27
CA GLN A 59 2.37 3.25 6.30
C GLN A 59 1.88 2.70 4.97
N VAL A 60 0.94 3.41 4.34
CA VAL A 60 0.68 3.28 2.90
C VAL A 60 0.77 4.64 2.25
N LYS A 61 1.56 4.73 1.19
CA LYS A 61 1.78 5.98 0.44
C LYS A 61 1.99 5.74 -1.03
N GLU A 62 1.84 6.79 -1.81
CA GLU A 62 2.25 6.84 -3.21
C GLU A 62 3.74 7.19 -3.33
N LYS A 63 4.41 6.53 -4.27
CA LYS A 63 5.79 6.82 -4.65
C LYS A 63 6.04 6.42 -6.10
N PHE A 64 6.26 7.42 -6.95
CA PHE A 64 6.60 7.29 -8.37
C PHE A 64 5.58 6.50 -9.21
N GLY A 65 4.30 6.83 -9.07
CA GLY A 65 3.19 6.21 -9.77
C GLY A 65 2.80 4.83 -9.22
N SER A 66 3.16 4.51 -7.98
CA SER A 66 2.82 3.21 -7.38
C SER A 66 2.68 3.30 -5.88
N ALA A 67 1.91 2.38 -5.29
CA ALA A 67 1.81 2.29 -3.85
C ALA A 67 3.12 1.77 -3.23
N ARG A 68 3.30 2.07 -1.94
CA ARG A 68 4.27 1.41 -1.06
C ARG A 68 3.52 0.92 0.17
N PHE A 69 3.64 -0.36 0.47
CA PHE A 69 2.97 -0.98 1.63
C PHE A 69 4.01 -1.32 2.68
N TYR A 70 4.13 -0.47 3.69
CA TYR A 70 5.00 -0.72 4.84
C TYR A 70 4.21 -1.39 5.94
N PHE A 71 4.82 -2.39 6.54
CA PHE A 71 4.24 -3.17 7.62
C PHE A 71 5.25 -3.40 8.72
N GLN A 72 4.73 -3.74 9.89
CA GLN A 72 5.52 -4.07 11.07
C GLN A 72 4.88 -5.27 11.79
N PHE A 73 5.67 -5.88 12.67
CA PHE A 73 5.19 -6.87 13.64
C PHE A 73 5.52 -6.35 15.04
N GLU A 74 4.60 -6.53 15.98
CA GLU A 74 4.79 -6.10 17.36
C GLU A 74 6.10 -6.62 17.96
N GLY A 75 6.88 -5.71 18.56
CA GLY A 75 8.16 -6.03 19.21
C GLY A 75 9.29 -6.43 18.25
N ARG A 76 9.12 -6.29 16.92
CA ARG A 76 10.14 -6.63 15.92
C ARG A 76 10.53 -5.38 15.14
N LYS A 77 11.84 -5.20 14.93
CA LYS A 77 12.32 -4.15 14.02
C LYS A 77 11.95 -4.52 12.58
N PRO A 78 11.34 -3.59 11.81
CA PRO A 78 11.06 -3.81 10.40
C PRO A 78 12.36 -3.90 9.60
N ASP A 79 12.30 -4.58 8.46
CA ASP A 79 13.37 -4.52 7.48
C ASP A 79 13.47 -3.09 6.92
N LEU A 80 14.71 -2.67 6.63
CA LEU A 80 14.93 -1.35 6.05
C LEU A 80 14.60 -1.40 4.56
N ARG A 81 13.64 -0.59 4.12
CA ARG A 81 13.39 -0.38 2.70
C ARG A 81 14.10 0.88 2.21
N LEU A 82 14.93 0.71 1.19
CA LEU A 82 15.62 1.78 0.48
C LEU A 82 15.01 1.94 -0.90
N ASP A 83 14.57 3.15 -1.25
CA ASP A 83 14.24 3.49 -2.63
C ASP A 83 15.17 4.62 -3.10
N ILE A 84 15.88 4.40 -4.20
CA ILE A 84 16.78 5.37 -4.83
C ILE A 84 16.21 5.76 -6.18
N GLN A 85 15.89 7.05 -6.35
CA GLN A 85 15.50 7.61 -7.64
C GLN A 85 16.77 7.88 -8.48
N MET A 86 16.79 7.34 -9.68
CA MET A 86 17.84 7.49 -10.68
C MET A 86 17.22 7.97 -12.01
N PRO A 87 18.00 8.50 -12.97
CA PRO A 87 17.46 8.92 -14.27
C PRO A 87 16.68 7.81 -15.02
N GLY A 88 17.04 6.54 -14.83
CA GLY A 88 16.37 5.38 -15.43
C GLY A 88 15.18 4.83 -14.63
N GLY A 89 14.76 5.49 -13.55
CA GLY A 89 13.66 5.03 -12.70
C GLY A 89 14.08 4.84 -11.24
N VAL A 90 13.41 3.94 -10.53
CA VAL A 90 13.54 3.81 -9.07
C VAL A 90 14.07 2.43 -8.74
N LEU A 91 15.24 2.38 -8.09
CA LEU A 91 15.76 1.17 -7.49
C LEU A 91 15.13 1.02 -6.10
N SER A 92 14.39 -0.07 -5.87
CA SER A 92 13.86 -0.42 -4.55
C SER A 92 14.58 -1.67 -4.02
N GLN A 93 15.14 -1.59 -2.82
CA GLN A 93 15.81 -2.70 -2.15
C GLN A 93 15.28 -2.84 -0.71
N VAL A 94 15.06 -4.08 -0.28
CA VAL A 94 14.81 -4.42 1.12
C VAL A 94 16.11 -4.95 1.72
N VAL A 95 16.57 -4.32 2.78
CA VAL A 95 17.75 -4.71 3.56
C VAL A 95 17.23 -5.35 4.85
N PRO A 96 17.37 -6.68 5.00
CA PRO A 96 16.87 -7.36 6.19
C PRO A 96 17.66 -6.92 7.42
N PHE A 97 16.98 -6.73 8.54
CA PHE A 97 17.68 -6.54 9.81
C PHE A 97 18.24 -7.90 10.27
N GLU A 98 19.49 -7.96 10.75
CA GLU A 98 20.06 -9.21 11.25
C GLU A 98 19.24 -9.74 12.43
N ARG A 99 18.65 -10.93 12.24
CA ARG A 99 17.88 -11.64 13.27
C ARG A 99 18.63 -12.90 13.67
N ARG A 100 18.83 -13.10 14.97
CA ARG A 100 19.37 -14.35 15.49
C ARG A 100 18.28 -15.41 15.45
N ILE A 101 18.41 -16.38 14.54
CA ILE A 101 17.54 -17.55 14.48
C ILE A 101 17.98 -18.52 15.58
N ARG A 102 17.19 -18.64 16.64
CA ARG A 102 17.48 -19.55 17.77
C ARG A 102 16.44 -20.65 17.92
N THR A 103 15.23 -20.37 17.48
CA THR A 103 14.07 -21.25 17.66
C THR A 103 13.36 -21.49 16.33
N ASP A 104 12.52 -22.52 16.27
CA ASP A 104 11.67 -22.76 15.10
C ASP A 104 10.61 -21.67 14.93
N ARG A 105 10.23 -20.99 16.02
CA ARG A 105 9.40 -19.78 15.96
C ARG A 105 10.09 -18.65 15.21
N ASP A 106 11.40 -18.47 15.39
CA ASP A 106 12.17 -17.47 14.64
C ASP A 106 12.29 -17.84 13.16
N ARG A 107 12.50 -19.12 12.82
CA ARG A 107 12.49 -19.57 11.43
C ARG A 107 11.14 -19.34 10.76
N SER A 108 10.06 -19.74 11.43
CA SER A 108 8.70 -19.54 10.95
C SER A 108 8.39 -18.05 10.76
N PHE A 109 8.87 -17.19 11.66
CA PHE A 109 8.75 -15.75 11.51
C PHE A 109 9.44 -15.24 10.25
N GLU A 110 10.69 -15.64 9.99
CA GLU A 110 11.41 -15.17 8.81
C GLU A 110 10.73 -15.61 7.50
N GLN A 111 10.17 -16.81 7.47
CA GLN A 111 9.38 -17.30 6.34
C GLN A 111 8.11 -16.45 6.12
N VAL A 112 7.36 -16.17 7.19
CA VAL A 112 6.15 -15.34 7.13
C VAL A 112 6.49 -13.90 6.71
N ASN A 113 7.54 -13.31 7.29
CA ASN A 113 8.01 -11.96 6.94
C ASN A 113 8.40 -11.88 5.47
N THR A 114 9.17 -12.85 4.98
CA THR A 114 9.58 -12.94 3.57
C THR A 114 8.38 -13.05 2.65
N GLU A 115 7.42 -13.91 2.97
CA GLU A 115 6.25 -14.11 2.12
C GLU A 115 5.37 -12.85 2.06
N ILE A 116 5.08 -12.21 3.20
CA ILE A 116 4.32 -10.96 3.23
C ILE A 116 5.06 -9.85 2.46
N GLY A 117 6.39 -9.79 2.55
CA GLY A 117 7.21 -8.89 1.73
C GLY A 117 7.03 -9.14 0.23
N ARG A 118 6.96 -10.40 -0.21
CA ARG A 118 6.65 -10.74 -1.61
C ARG A 118 5.23 -10.33 -2.00
N LEU A 119 4.24 -10.58 -1.15
CA LEU A 119 2.85 -10.18 -1.39
C LEU A 119 2.75 -8.66 -1.59
N ALA A 120 3.36 -7.90 -0.68
CA ALA A 120 3.41 -6.44 -0.77
C ALA A 120 4.05 -5.99 -2.09
N LEU A 121 5.21 -6.53 -2.47
CA LEU A 121 5.88 -6.19 -3.73
C LEU A 121 5.00 -6.49 -4.96
N ARG A 122 4.29 -7.63 -4.99
CA ARG A 122 3.36 -7.95 -6.09
C ARG A 122 2.24 -6.92 -6.19
N ALA A 123 1.65 -6.55 -5.05
CA ALA A 123 0.60 -5.54 -5.01
C ALA A 123 1.13 -4.17 -5.50
N GLU A 124 2.35 -3.79 -5.13
CA GLU A 124 2.96 -2.54 -5.62
C GLU A 124 3.16 -2.56 -7.13
N VAL A 125 3.64 -3.69 -7.68
CA VAL A 125 3.75 -3.88 -9.12
C VAL A 125 2.37 -3.76 -9.78
N ALA A 126 1.33 -4.36 -9.20
CA ALA A 126 -0.03 -4.25 -9.73
C ALA A 126 -0.52 -2.79 -9.77
N THR A 127 -0.24 -1.99 -8.74
CA THR A 127 -0.64 -0.56 -8.74
C THR A 127 -0.02 0.27 -9.85
N LYS A 128 1.10 -0.17 -10.45
CA LYS A 128 1.73 0.50 -11.62
C LYS A 128 0.90 0.42 -12.89
N HIS A 129 -0.11 -0.44 -12.92
CA HIS A 129 -0.94 -0.73 -14.09
C HIS A 129 -2.41 -0.40 -13.86
N VAL A 130 -2.74 0.23 -12.73
CA VAL A 130 -4.10 0.48 -12.29
C VAL A 130 -4.29 1.97 -12.03
N CYS A 131 -5.31 2.55 -12.66
CA CYS A 131 -5.64 3.96 -12.52
C CYS A 131 -5.93 4.27 -11.06
N LEU A 132 -5.19 5.21 -10.50
CA LEU A 132 -5.34 5.64 -9.11
C LEU A 132 -6.75 6.19 -8.80
N VAL A 133 -7.47 6.71 -9.80
CA VAL A 133 -8.81 7.29 -9.60
C VAL A 133 -9.90 6.23 -9.60
N CYS A 134 -9.95 5.40 -10.65
CA CYS A 134 -11.09 4.52 -10.90
C CYS A 134 -10.77 3.02 -10.92
N GLY A 135 -9.50 2.63 -10.85
CA GLY A 135 -9.10 1.22 -10.81
C GLY A 135 -9.08 0.51 -12.17
N LYS A 136 -9.35 1.21 -13.29
CA LYS A 136 -9.19 0.65 -14.65
C LYS A 136 -7.71 0.46 -15.01
N GLU A 137 -7.43 -0.35 -16.03
CA GLU A 137 -6.08 -0.46 -16.61
C GLU A 137 -5.53 0.91 -17.01
N ALA A 138 -4.24 1.12 -16.73
CA ALA A 138 -3.62 2.43 -16.81
C ALA A 138 -2.13 2.35 -17.12
N SER A 139 -1.59 3.47 -17.58
CA SER A 139 -0.17 3.67 -17.82
C SER A 139 0.34 4.86 -17.00
N GLN A 140 1.66 4.96 -16.89
CA GLN A 140 2.29 6.13 -16.29
C GLN A 140 1.98 7.39 -17.11
N ASP A 141 1.63 8.45 -16.40
CA ASP A 141 1.40 9.79 -16.91
C ASP A 141 2.36 10.74 -16.18
N VAL A 142 3.35 11.22 -16.93
CA VAL A 142 4.49 12.02 -16.44
C VAL A 142 4.40 13.49 -16.84
N GLY A 143 3.32 13.90 -17.51
CA GLY A 143 3.24 15.17 -18.24
C GLY A 143 3.21 16.44 -17.39
N THR A 144 2.93 16.37 -16.08
CA THR A 144 2.72 17.56 -15.23
C THR A 144 3.52 17.52 -13.92
N GLY A 145 4.78 17.07 -13.98
CA GLY A 145 5.74 17.15 -12.88
C GLY A 145 5.65 16.05 -11.81
N TYR A 146 4.49 15.40 -11.66
CA TYR A 146 4.32 14.19 -10.84
C TYR A 146 4.03 12.98 -11.70
N VAL A 147 4.65 11.84 -11.37
CA VAL A 147 4.37 10.55 -12.00
C VAL A 147 3.10 9.97 -11.38
N LEU A 148 2.02 9.93 -12.16
CA LEU A 148 0.78 9.26 -11.77
C LEU A 148 0.54 8.05 -12.67
N VAL A 149 -0.33 7.13 -12.25
CA VAL A 149 -0.82 6.05 -13.11
C VAL A 149 -2.31 6.26 -13.34
N LEU A 150 -2.66 6.54 -14.60
CA LEU A 150 -3.99 6.99 -15.00
C LEU A 150 -4.46 6.25 -16.25
N CYS A 151 -5.75 5.95 -16.32
CA CYS A 151 -6.36 5.49 -17.57
C CYS A 151 -6.49 6.66 -18.57
N PRO A 152 -6.71 6.41 -19.87
CA PRO A 152 -6.79 7.47 -20.87
C PRO A 152 -7.79 8.58 -20.55
N GLU A 153 -8.94 8.22 -19.97
CA GLU A 153 -9.98 9.17 -19.54
C GLU A 153 -9.44 10.16 -18.49
N HIS A 154 -8.80 9.66 -17.44
CA HIS A 154 -8.26 10.52 -16.38
C HIS A 154 -6.95 11.22 -16.78
N GLN A 155 -6.18 10.69 -17.73
CA GLN A 155 -5.08 11.43 -18.34
C GLN A 155 -5.59 12.68 -19.05
N ALA A 156 -6.64 12.54 -19.88
CA ALA A 156 -7.26 13.68 -20.54
C ALA A 156 -7.83 14.68 -19.54
N GLN A 157 -8.51 14.20 -18.49
CA GLN A 157 -9.08 15.06 -17.46
C GLN A 157 -8.01 15.82 -16.66
N ARG A 158 -6.84 15.21 -16.38
CA ARG A 158 -5.72 15.88 -15.69
C ARG A 158 -5.21 17.11 -16.44
N GLN A 159 -5.37 17.16 -17.77
CA GLN A 159 -4.96 18.30 -18.60
C GLN A 159 -5.99 19.43 -18.63
N GLN A 160 -7.20 19.20 -18.08
CA GLN A 160 -8.25 20.21 -18.02
C GLN A 160 -8.07 21.11 -16.79
N PRO A 161 -8.56 22.36 -16.81
CA PRO A 161 -8.48 23.29 -15.67
C PRO A 161 -9.10 22.75 -14.38
N GLU A 162 -10.15 21.93 -14.49
CA GLU A 162 -10.84 21.29 -13.37
C GLU A 162 -10.00 20.22 -12.67
N GLY A 163 -9.04 19.64 -13.39
CA GLY A 163 -8.14 18.60 -12.89
C GLY A 163 -8.84 17.29 -12.53
N LEU A 164 -8.13 16.44 -11.80
CA LEU A 164 -8.64 15.14 -11.34
C LEU A 164 -9.62 15.31 -10.18
N PRO A 165 -10.67 14.46 -10.09
CA PRO A 165 -11.57 14.47 -8.94
C PRO A 165 -10.84 13.98 -7.66
N PRO A 166 -11.36 14.23 -6.44
CA PRO A 166 -10.75 13.71 -5.22
C PRO A 166 -10.69 12.17 -5.22
N PHE A 167 -9.47 11.64 -5.22
CA PHE A 167 -9.22 10.20 -5.34
C PHE A 167 -8.45 9.61 -4.15
N TRP A 168 -8.14 10.38 -3.12
CA TRP A 168 -7.48 9.85 -1.91
C TRP A 168 -8.51 9.42 -0.85
N GLU A 169 -8.24 8.29 -0.22
CA GLU A 169 -8.87 7.84 1.03
C GLU A 169 -7.80 7.77 2.12
N THR A 170 -8.12 8.21 3.34
CA THR A 170 -7.19 8.17 4.48
C THR A 170 -7.84 7.53 5.71
N LEU A 171 -7.06 6.74 6.45
CA LEU A 171 -7.44 6.24 7.78
C LEU A 171 -6.72 7.05 8.87
N ARG A 172 -7.03 8.36 8.95
CA ARG A 172 -6.87 9.31 10.07
C ARG A 172 -7.20 10.72 9.57
N GLU A 173 -7.94 11.48 10.38
CA GLU A 173 -8.10 12.94 10.27
C GLU A 173 -6.91 13.65 10.91
N ASN A 174 -6.61 14.85 10.41
CA ASN A 174 -5.58 15.78 10.88
C ASN A 174 -5.47 15.83 12.41
N LYS A 175 -4.34 15.37 12.94
CA LYS A 175 -3.62 16.08 13.99
C LYS A 175 -2.51 16.78 13.20
N ASP A 176 -2.66 17.98 12.67
CA ASP A 176 -3.08 19.22 13.28
C ASP A 176 -3.57 20.16 12.17
N GLY A 177 -4.51 21.05 12.50
CA GLY A 177 -4.75 22.21 11.65
C GLY A 177 -3.61 23.19 11.85
N GLU A 178 -2.61 23.17 10.98
CA GLU A 178 -1.69 24.29 10.80
C GLU A 178 -1.52 24.60 9.30
N VAL A 179 -1.81 25.86 9.00
CA VAL A 179 -1.58 26.59 7.74
C VAL A 179 -0.10 26.90 7.62
#